data_AF-A0A024GV60-F1
#
_entry.id   AF-A0A024GV60-F1
#
_cell.length_a   1.000
_cell.length_b   1.000
_cell.length_c   1.000
_cell.angle_alpha   90.00
_cell.angle_beta   90.00
_cell.angle_gamma   90.00
#
_symmetry.space_group_name_H-M   'P 1'
#
loop_
_entity.id
_entity.type
_entity.pdbx_description
1 polymer ?
#
loop_
_entity_poly.entity_id
_entity_poly.type
_entity_poly.pdbx_seq_one_letter_code
_entity_poly.pdbx_strand_id
1 'polypeptide(L)'
;MREHDAELLLLTERSVTGPLSSFVPPRIRNRCPHCHESFGSASLSIHVNRCRSLLENDSEESTAKTHDLKSHQRKSRKAHTLIDLCLKVIMNNFHVTCMDKIYTQPEHQAALIASLPMSLIHRIVMSLVMDGKQTRAALDQERTKRHQSEQDLERIAQHNFQLKDASRQGLLLQKRLQEEEELLGRFNSSLISTRQECHALKIEIKQLKVKCSQHEKEKLRSDAKLDRLHVKNEELKSKLNAAKMREVEAFKTLTRLAKRHSINSTKREPENSTDCSNQKESSPTRESNRTFMKFKVHKRPASGLSKIPYPSGFDSYLCQQIKS
;
A
#
# COMPACT_ATOMS: atom_id res chain seq x y z
N MET A 1 -3.16 5.38 -15.21
CA MET A 1 -4.42 5.51 -14.46
C MET A 1 -4.08 5.88 -13.02
N ARG A 2 -4.20 7.17 -12.67
CA ARG A 2 -4.06 7.71 -11.29
C ARG A 2 -4.78 9.07 -11.27
N GLU A 3 -6.11 9.03 -11.22
CA GLU A 3 -6.99 10.20 -11.33
C GLU A 3 -8.23 10.02 -10.44
N HIS A 4 -8.06 10.06 -9.11
CA HIS A 4 -9.20 10.20 -8.16
C HIS A 4 -8.83 10.95 -6.87
N ASP A 5 -7.58 10.90 -6.41
CA ASP A 5 -7.17 11.46 -5.11
C ASP A 5 -7.06 13.01 -5.07
N ALA A 6 -7.33 13.71 -6.18
CA ALA A 6 -7.09 15.14 -6.33
C ALA A 6 -8.25 16.05 -5.88
N GLU A 7 -9.51 15.59 -5.95
CA GLU A 7 -10.68 16.45 -5.63
C GLU A 7 -10.92 16.63 -4.13
N LEU A 8 -10.55 15.63 -3.30
CA LEU A 8 -10.87 15.61 -1.87
C LEU A 8 -10.01 16.57 -1.01
N LEU A 9 -8.88 17.06 -1.53
CA LEU A 9 -7.98 17.98 -0.81
C LEU A 9 -8.25 19.47 -1.09
N LEU A 10 -9.07 19.82 -2.09
CA LEU A 10 -9.34 21.22 -2.47
C LEU A 10 -10.49 21.90 -1.70
N LEU A 11 -11.14 21.19 -0.78
CA LEU A 11 -12.33 21.68 -0.05
C LEU A 11 -12.05 22.20 1.37
N THR A 12 -10.85 21.98 1.92
CA THR A 12 -10.58 22.25 3.36
C THR A 12 -9.76 23.52 3.61
N GLU A 13 -8.96 23.98 2.64
CA GLU A 13 -8.11 25.17 2.80
C GLU A 13 -8.34 26.19 1.67
N ARG A 14 -9.30 27.09 1.87
CA ARG A 14 -9.34 28.37 1.15
C ARG A 14 -9.60 29.52 2.11
N SER A 15 -8.54 30.26 2.40
CA SER A 15 -8.51 31.38 3.34
C SER A 15 -9.53 32.48 2.99
N VAL A 16 -10.23 32.97 4.01
CA VAL A 16 -11.30 33.97 3.85
C VAL A 16 -10.69 35.38 3.77
N THR A 17 -10.24 35.76 2.58
CA THR A 17 -9.80 37.14 2.27
C THR A 17 -10.50 37.65 1.01
N GLY A 18 -11.73 38.14 1.17
CA GLY A 18 -12.53 38.75 0.10
C GLY A 18 -13.87 39.28 0.64
N PRO A 19 -14.50 40.26 -0.02
CA PRO A 19 -15.76 40.83 0.45
C PRO A 19 -16.90 39.81 0.37
N LEU A 20 -17.70 39.73 1.44
CA LEU A 20 -18.74 38.70 1.65
C LEU A 20 -19.87 38.69 0.59
N SER A 21 -19.91 39.68 -0.30
CA SER A 21 -20.87 39.77 -1.42
C SER A 21 -20.69 38.65 -2.46
N SER A 22 -19.48 38.12 -2.62
CA SER A 22 -19.14 37.16 -3.69
C SER A 22 -19.66 35.74 -3.48
N PHE A 23 -20.13 35.39 -2.27
CA PHE A 23 -20.46 34.02 -1.88
C PHE A 23 -21.97 33.74 -1.77
N VAL A 24 -22.82 34.53 -2.42
CA VAL A 24 -24.26 34.21 -2.56
C VAL A 24 -24.42 33.26 -3.76
N PRO A 25 -24.82 31.99 -3.56
CA PRO A 25 -25.10 31.10 -4.69
C PRO A 25 -26.23 31.66 -5.56
N PRO A 26 -26.21 31.45 -6.89
CA PRO A 26 -27.32 31.85 -7.74
C PRO A 26 -28.60 31.22 -7.20
N ARG A 27 -29.59 32.05 -6.84
CA ARG A 27 -30.82 31.59 -6.18
C ARG A 27 -31.61 30.68 -7.11
N ILE A 28 -31.40 29.37 -6.99
CA ILE A 28 -32.05 28.35 -7.81
C ILE A 28 -33.57 28.54 -7.72
N ARG A 29 -34.19 28.89 -8.86
CA ARG A 29 -35.64 29.02 -8.98
C ARG A 29 -36.19 27.77 -9.67
N ASN A 30 -36.83 26.92 -8.89
CA ASN A 30 -37.50 25.73 -9.38
C ASN A 30 -38.90 26.12 -9.88
N ARG A 31 -39.35 25.53 -10.98
CA ARG A 31 -40.71 25.76 -11.49
C ARG A 31 -41.72 24.87 -10.77
N CYS A 32 -42.91 25.41 -10.53
CA CYS A 32 -44.04 24.60 -10.10
C CYS A 32 -44.45 23.62 -11.21
N PRO A 33 -44.66 22.32 -10.94
CA PRO A 33 -45.16 21.37 -11.94
C PRO A 33 -46.63 21.63 -12.34
N HIS A 34 -47.37 22.47 -11.60
CA HIS A 34 -48.80 22.72 -11.80
C HIS A 34 -49.12 24.03 -12.51
N CYS A 35 -48.39 25.13 -12.24
CA CYS A 35 -48.58 26.43 -12.91
C CYS A 35 -47.33 26.95 -13.67
N HIS A 36 -46.20 26.24 -13.59
CA HIS A 36 -44.92 26.57 -14.23
C HIS A 36 -44.26 27.90 -13.85
N GLU A 37 -44.84 28.67 -12.93
CA GLU A 37 -44.20 29.82 -12.28
C GLU A 37 -42.94 29.40 -11.49
N SER A 38 -41.99 30.33 -11.34
CA SER A 38 -40.62 30.04 -10.86
C SER A 38 -40.38 30.52 -9.41
N PHE A 39 -40.32 29.59 -8.47
CA PHE A 39 -40.21 29.83 -7.02
C PHE A 39 -38.83 29.47 -6.47
N GLY A 40 -38.40 30.12 -5.38
CA GLY A 40 -37.21 29.70 -4.64
C GLY A 40 -37.47 28.42 -3.84
N SER A 41 -36.42 27.65 -3.53
CA SER A 41 -36.53 26.33 -2.90
C SER A 41 -37.42 26.27 -1.65
N ALA A 42 -37.42 27.32 -0.82
CA ALA A 42 -38.25 27.41 0.39
C ALA A 42 -39.71 27.80 0.14
N SER A 43 -40.02 28.52 -0.95
CA SER A 43 -41.40 28.90 -1.30
C SER A 43 -42.08 27.91 -2.24
N LEU A 44 -41.32 27.10 -2.99
CA LEU A 44 -41.84 26.08 -3.89
C LEU A 44 -42.76 25.09 -3.16
N SER A 45 -42.34 24.50 -2.04
CA SER A 45 -43.13 23.49 -1.32
C SER A 45 -44.46 24.03 -0.79
N ILE A 46 -44.45 25.27 -0.28
CA ILE A 46 -45.64 25.98 0.20
C ILE A 46 -46.59 26.27 -0.96
N HIS A 47 -46.05 26.73 -2.11
CA HIS A 47 -46.85 27.00 -3.30
C HIS A 47 -47.42 25.72 -3.91
N VAL A 48 -46.62 24.67 -4.12
CA VAL A 48 -47.03 23.40 -4.73
C VAL A 48 -48.19 22.78 -3.96
N ASN A 49 -48.13 22.76 -2.63
CA ASN A 49 -49.23 22.28 -1.80
C ASN A 49 -50.54 23.08 -2.03
N ARG A 50 -50.47 24.41 -2.16
CA ARG A 50 -51.64 25.25 -2.42
C ARG A 50 -52.16 25.13 -3.86
N CYS A 51 -51.27 25.06 -4.85
CA CYS A 51 -51.61 24.98 -6.26
C CYS A 51 -52.26 23.62 -6.59
N ARG A 52 -51.74 22.54 -6.00
CA ARG A 52 -52.35 21.20 -6.05
C ARG A 52 -53.78 21.20 -5.46
N SER A 53 -53.99 21.83 -4.30
CA SER A 53 -55.32 21.93 -3.68
C SER A 53 -56.33 22.82 -4.41
N LEU A 54 -55.96 23.46 -5.53
CA LEU A 54 -56.90 24.11 -6.43
C LEU A 54 -57.33 23.14 -7.55
N LEU A 55 -56.36 22.50 -8.21
CA LEU A 55 -56.59 21.49 -9.25
C LEU A 55 -57.42 20.29 -8.77
N GLU A 56 -57.31 19.90 -7.50
CA GLU A 56 -58.09 18.80 -6.91
C GLU A 56 -59.59 19.13 -6.70
N ASN A 57 -60.08 20.34 -7.06
CA ASN A 57 -61.52 20.67 -7.05
C ASN A 57 -62.15 20.76 -8.45
N ASP A 58 -61.37 20.96 -9.51
CA ASP A 58 -61.88 21.19 -10.88
C ASP A 58 -61.98 19.89 -11.72
N SER A 59 -61.60 18.75 -11.13
CA SER A 59 -61.61 17.44 -11.79
C SER A 59 -62.48 16.44 -11.03
N GLU A 60 -63.79 16.48 -11.26
CA GLU A 60 -64.64 15.34 -10.96
C GLU A 60 -64.27 14.12 -11.83
N GLU A 61 -64.63 12.93 -11.35
CA GLU A 61 -64.57 11.64 -12.05
C GLU A 61 -63.19 11.14 -12.58
N SER A 62 -62.57 10.20 -11.85
CA SER A 62 -62.32 8.83 -12.36
C SER A 62 -61.28 8.01 -11.55
N THR A 63 -61.64 6.76 -11.26
CA THR A 63 -60.79 5.59 -10.90
C THR A 63 -59.70 5.69 -9.81
N ALA A 64 -60.06 5.09 -8.67
CA ALA A 64 -59.20 4.62 -7.60
C ALA A 64 -57.84 3.99 -7.97
N LYS A 65 -56.82 4.28 -7.15
CA LYS A 65 -56.11 3.26 -6.36
C LYS A 65 -55.30 3.82 -5.18
N THR A 66 -55.58 3.27 -4.01
CA THR A 66 -54.72 3.10 -2.82
C THR A 66 -53.33 3.76 -2.79
N HIS A 67 -53.13 4.71 -1.88
CA HIS A 67 -52.00 4.62 -0.94
C HIS A 67 -52.26 5.36 0.37
N ASP A 68 -51.67 4.86 1.46
CA ASP A 68 -51.76 5.47 2.79
C ASP A 68 -51.10 6.86 2.85
N LEU A 69 -51.92 7.90 2.84
CA LEU A 69 -51.60 9.16 3.51
C LEU A 69 -52.62 9.39 4.61
N LYS A 70 -52.12 9.49 5.85
CA LYS A 70 -52.93 9.65 7.06
C LYS A 70 -53.82 10.88 6.93
N SER A 71 -55.10 10.64 6.62
CA SER A 71 -56.14 11.64 6.79
C SER A 71 -56.09 12.08 8.24
N HIS A 72 -55.58 13.28 8.49
CA HIS A 72 -55.92 14.02 9.68
C HIS A 72 -57.41 14.35 9.57
N GLN A 73 -58.24 13.38 9.94
CA GLN A 73 -59.59 13.62 10.43
C GLN A 73 -59.43 14.64 11.56
N ARG A 74 -59.59 15.92 11.20
CA ARG A 74 -59.87 16.99 12.13
C ARG A 74 -61.19 16.59 12.77
N LYS A 75 -61.12 15.83 13.87
CA LYS A 75 -62.28 15.42 14.68
C LYS A 75 -63.17 16.64 14.77
N SER A 76 -64.36 16.57 14.17
CA SER A 76 -65.24 17.72 14.10
C SER A 76 -65.39 18.22 15.52
N ARG A 77 -65.06 19.50 15.75
CA ARG A 77 -65.19 20.11 17.07
C ARG A 77 -66.69 20.24 17.34
N LYS A 78 -67.32 19.13 17.75
CA LYS A 78 -68.68 19.08 18.27
C LYS A 78 -68.75 20.21 19.27
N ALA A 79 -69.57 21.23 18.98
CA ALA A 79 -69.69 22.38 19.84
C ALA A 79 -70.03 21.86 21.23
N HIS A 80 -69.13 22.07 22.19
CA HIS A 80 -69.37 21.66 23.57
C HIS A 80 -70.66 22.35 24.01
N THR A 81 -71.62 21.58 24.54
CA THR A 81 -72.85 22.19 25.05
C THR A 81 -72.48 23.18 26.16
N LEU A 82 -73.34 24.17 26.44
CA LEU A 82 -73.10 25.06 27.57
C LEU A 82 -72.89 24.27 28.87
N ILE A 83 -73.57 23.14 29.02
CA ILE A 83 -73.42 22.19 30.13
C ILE A 83 -72.01 21.57 30.14
N ASP A 84 -71.49 21.09 29.01
CA ASP A 84 -70.13 20.52 28.94
C ASP A 84 -69.04 21.59 29.15
N LEU A 85 -69.28 22.84 28.73
CA LEU A 85 -68.40 23.98 29.02
C LEU A 85 -68.39 24.32 30.52
N CYS A 86 -69.57 24.43 31.14
CA CYS A 86 -69.70 24.64 32.58
C CYS A 86 -69.08 23.49 33.38
N LEU A 87 -69.33 22.23 33.01
CA LEU A 87 -68.70 21.06 33.63
C LEU A 87 -67.18 21.09 33.50
N LYS A 88 -66.64 21.49 32.34
CA LYS A 88 -65.18 21.62 32.13
C LYS A 88 -64.57 22.74 32.97
N VAL A 89 -65.24 23.89 33.10
CA VAL A 89 -64.82 24.98 33.99
C VAL A 89 -64.88 24.55 35.46
N ILE A 90 -65.95 23.86 35.87
CA ILE A 90 -66.09 23.31 37.22
C ILE A 90 -64.96 22.30 37.48
N MET A 91 -64.74 21.30 36.60
CA MET A 91 -63.69 20.28 36.75
C MET A 91 -62.28 20.87 36.83
N ASN A 92 -61.95 21.85 35.97
CA ASN A 92 -60.64 22.51 36.01
C ASN A 92 -60.37 23.17 37.37
N ASN A 93 -61.37 23.78 37.98
CA ASN A 93 -61.24 24.36 39.33
C ASN A 93 -61.30 23.27 40.41
N PHE A 94 -62.16 22.25 40.26
CA PHE A 94 -62.38 21.19 41.25
C PHE A 94 -61.11 20.38 41.55
N HIS A 95 -60.24 20.14 40.57
CA HIS A 95 -58.93 19.52 40.85
C HIS A 95 -58.08 20.38 41.79
N VAL A 96 -57.96 21.67 41.48
CA VAL A 96 -57.17 22.66 42.24
C VAL A 96 -57.76 22.90 43.64
N THR A 97 -59.09 22.94 43.75
CA THR A 97 -59.84 23.22 44.99
C THR A 97 -59.98 22.00 45.92
N CYS A 98 -59.97 20.77 45.40
CA CYS A 98 -60.31 19.58 46.19
C CYS A 98 -59.17 18.56 46.37
N MET A 99 -58.16 18.52 45.49
CA MET A 99 -57.19 17.41 45.46
C MET A 99 -55.75 17.79 45.81
N ASP A 100 -55.24 18.94 45.33
CA ASP A 100 -53.83 19.29 45.55
C ASP A 100 -53.52 19.74 47.00
N LYS A 101 -54.52 20.22 47.76
CA LYS A 101 -54.42 20.50 49.21
C LYS A 101 -55.74 20.26 49.95
N ILE A 102 -55.79 19.23 50.81
CA ILE A 102 -56.89 19.06 51.78
C ILE A 102 -56.63 19.98 52.97
N TYR A 103 -56.78 21.29 52.76
CA TYR A 103 -56.81 22.28 53.83
C TYR A 103 -57.77 23.41 53.45
N THR A 104 -58.89 23.49 54.18
CA THR A 104 -59.94 24.52 54.07
C THR A 104 -60.41 24.87 52.65
N GLN A 105 -61.39 24.12 52.13
CA GLN A 105 -62.35 24.75 51.21
C GLN A 105 -63.00 25.93 51.94
N PRO A 106 -63.09 27.13 51.34
CA PRO A 106 -63.90 28.19 51.91
C PRO A 106 -65.38 27.81 51.79
N GLU A 107 -66.16 28.10 52.82
CA GLU A 107 -67.51 27.56 53.05
C GLU A 107 -68.46 27.72 51.85
N HIS A 108 -68.37 28.85 51.12
CA HIS A 108 -69.17 29.10 49.92
C HIS A 108 -68.87 28.14 48.75
N GLN A 109 -67.65 27.59 48.64
CA GLN A 109 -67.30 26.59 47.62
C GLN A 109 -67.77 25.20 48.03
N ALA A 110 -67.68 24.86 49.32
CA ALA A 110 -68.25 23.63 49.86
C ALA A 110 -69.79 23.61 49.69
N ALA A 111 -70.46 24.71 50.02
CA ALA A 111 -71.90 24.89 49.83
C ALA A 111 -72.31 24.82 48.35
N LEU A 112 -71.54 25.44 47.45
CA LEU A 112 -71.78 25.32 46.00
C LEU A 112 -71.70 23.86 45.53
N ILE A 113 -70.68 23.11 45.97
CA ILE A 113 -70.53 21.68 45.63
C ILE A 113 -71.68 20.85 46.22
N ALA A 114 -72.09 21.12 47.46
CA ALA A 114 -73.22 20.45 48.11
C ALA A 114 -74.59 20.78 47.46
N SER A 115 -74.72 21.94 46.80
CA SER A 115 -75.91 22.33 46.03
C SER A 115 -76.03 21.65 44.66
N LEU A 116 -74.98 20.98 44.19
CA LEU A 116 -75.02 20.27 42.91
C LEU A 116 -75.87 19.00 43.01
N PRO A 117 -76.75 18.71 42.04
CA PRO A 117 -77.41 17.41 41.94
C PRO A 117 -76.40 16.26 41.95
N MET A 118 -76.69 15.22 42.75
CA MET A 118 -75.80 14.06 42.96
C MET A 118 -75.37 13.38 41.64
N SER A 119 -76.22 13.41 40.61
CA SER A 119 -75.91 12.92 39.27
C SER A 119 -74.78 13.68 38.57
N LEU A 120 -74.65 15.00 38.81
CA LEU A 120 -73.54 15.81 38.31
C LEU A 120 -72.26 15.57 39.10
N ILE A 121 -72.35 15.46 40.44
CA ILE A 121 -71.20 15.12 41.29
C ILE A 121 -70.62 13.76 40.86
N HIS A 122 -71.48 12.75 40.68
CA HIS A 122 -71.08 11.43 40.20
C HIS A 122 -70.45 11.48 38.79
N ARG A 123 -71.01 12.28 37.86
CA ARG A 123 -70.42 12.48 36.51
C ARG A 123 -69.03 13.14 36.56
N ILE A 124 -68.84 14.13 37.43
CA ILE A 124 -67.56 14.83 37.65
C ILE A 124 -66.52 13.86 38.22
N VAL A 125 -66.85 13.15 39.31
CA VAL A 125 -65.95 12.18 39.95
C VAL A 125 -65.61 11.03 38.99
N MET A 126 -66.58 10.51 38.26
CA MET A 126 -66.35 9.45 37.27
C MET A 126 -65.42 9.92 36.13
N SER A 127 -65.57 11.16 35.65
CA SER A 127 -64.62 11.71 34.66
C SER A 127 -63.22 11.79 35.24
N LEU A 128 -63.03 12.42 36.40
CA LEU A 128 -61.72 12.54 37.05
C LEU A 128 -61.05 11.18 37.30
N VAL A 129 -61.82 10.14 37.66
CA VAL A 129 -61.32 8.76 37.81
C VAL A 129 -60.91 8.15 36.46
N MET A 130 -61.66 8.39 35.38
CA MET A 130 -61.33 7.89 34.05
C MET A 130 -60.15 8.64 33.41
N ASP A 131 -60.11 9.96 33.55
CA ASP A 131 -58.99 10.82 33.14
C ASP A 131 -57.70 10.42 33.88
N GLY A 132 -57.80 10.17 35.20
CA GLY A 132 -56.70 9.67 36.03
C GLY A 132 -56.22 8.27 35.64
N LYS A 133 -57.12 7.34 35.29
CA LYS A 133 -56.77 6.02 34.73
C LYS A 133 -56.07 6.15 33.39
N GLN A 134 -56.57 7.00 32.49
CA GLN A 134 -55.99 7.22 31.16
C GLN A 134 -54.58 7.86 31.26
N THR A 135 -54.40 8.81 32.17
CA THR A 135 -53.11 9.46 32.43
C THR A 135 -52.08 8.48 32.99
N ARG A 136 -52.48 7.58 33.91
CA ARG A 136 -51.60 6.50 34.41
C ARG A 136 -51.18 5.55 33.28
N ALA A 137 -52.13 5.06 32.48
CA ALA A 137 -51.84 4.17 31.36
C ALA A 137 -50.90 4.82 30.32
N ALA A 138 -51.08 6.11 30.02
CA ALA A 138 -50.16 6.85 29.16
C ALA A 138 -48.75 7.00 29.77
N LEU A 139 -48.67 7.29 31.08
CA LEU A 139 -47.40 7.43 31.79
C LEU A 139 -46.61 6.11 31.86
N ASP A 140 -47.28 4.98 32.04
CA ASP A 140 -46.66 3.65 31.99
C ASP A 140 -46.25 3.24 30.56
N GLN A 141 -46.98 3.72 29.54
CA GLN A 141 -46.55 3.61 28.14
C GLN A 141 -45.27 4.43 27.86
N GLU A 142 -45.16 5.66 28.38
CA GLU A 142 -43.94 6.47 28.22
C GLU A 142 -42.75 5.92 29.05
N ARG A 143 -43.00 5.29 30.20
CA ARG A 143 -41.97 4.54 30.95
C ARG A 143 -41.39 3.39 30.14
N THR A 144 -42.25 2.57 29.52
CA THR A 144 -41.80 1.43 28.71
C THR A 144 -41.09 1.86 27.43
N LYS A 145 -41.56 2.91 26.74
CA LYS A 145 -40.84 3.53 25.61
C LYS A 145 -39.47 4.10 26.01
N ARG A 146 -39.39 4.80 27.15
CA ARG A 146 -38.11 5.32 27.68
C ARG A 146 -37.13 4.16 27.90
N HIS A 147 -37.56 3.09 28.56
CA HIS A 147 -36.68 1.96 28.84
C HIS A 147 -36.20 1.23 27.57
N GLN A 148 -37.06 1.08 26.57
CA GLN A 148 -36.66 0.59 25.24
C GLN A 148 -35.62 1.50 24.58
N SER A 149 -35.83 2.82 24.65
CA SER A 149 -34.90 3.82 24.09
C SER A 149 -33.55 3.81 24.81
N GLU A 150 -33.52 3.58 26.12
CA GLU A 150 -32.30 3.42 26.92
C GLU A 150 -31.52 2.16 26.47
N GLN A 151 -32.20 1.03 26.30
CA GLN A 151 -31.59 -0.20 25.77
C GLN A 151 -31.09 -0.05 24.31
N ASP A 152 -31.79 0.73 23.48
CA ASP A 152 -31.32 1.05 22.12
C ASP A 152 -30.06 1.91 22.16
N LEU A 153 -30.00 2.92 23.03
CA LEU A 153 -28.82 3.78 23.22
C LEU A 153 -27.61 2.99 23.72
N GLU A 154 -27.78 2.05 24.66
CA GLU A 154 -26.71 1.17 25.12
C GLU A 154 -26.16 0.28 23.99
N ARG A 155 -27.05 -0.34 23.19
CA ARG A 155 -26.65 -1.13 22.01
C ARG A 155 -25.92 -0.27 20.97
N ILE A 156 -26.42 0.94 20.71
CA ILE A 156 -25.77 1.90 19.80
C ILE A 156 -24.40 2.33 20.33
N ALA A 157 -24.23 2.51 21.64
CA ALA A 157 -22.93 2.82 22.25
C ALA A 157 -21.93 1.65 22.10
N GLN A 158 -22.36 0.41 22.32
CA GLN A 158 -21.55 -0.79 22.11
C GLN A 158 -21.11 -0.94 20.65
N HIS A 159 -22.01 -0.75 19.69
CA HIS A 159 -21.67 -0.77 18.27
C HIS A 159 -20.74 0.39 17.86
N ASN A 160 -20.91 1.59 18.43
CA ASN A 160 -19.98 2.70 18.21
C ASN A 160 -18.57 2.41 18.76
N PHE A 161 -18.46 1.68 19.88
CA PHE A 161 -17.17 1.22 20.39
C PHE A 161 -16.52 0.20 19.44
N GLN A 162 -17.29 -0.80 18.98
CA GLN A 162 -16.83 -1.80 18.01
C GLN A 162 -16.35 -1.15 16.69
N LEU A 163 -17.10 -0.18 16.16
CA LEU A 163 -16.73 0.56 14.95
C LEU A 163 -15.46 1.41 15.13
N LYS A 164 -15.25 2.01 16.31
CA LYS A 164 -14.01 2.73 16.64
C LYS A 164 -12.82 1.79 16.78
N ASP A 165 -13.02 0.59 17.32
CA ASP A 165 -11.96 -0.42 17.40
C ASP A 165 -11.58 -0.93 16.01
N ALA A 166 -12.57 -1.31 15.19
CA ALA A 166 -12.38 -1.72 13.80
C ALA A 166 -11.71 -0.62 12.94
N SER A 167 -12.06 0.66 13.15
CA SER A 167 -11.40 1.80 12.51
C SER A 167 -9.93 1.92 12.92
N ARG A 168 -9.61 1.76 14.21
CA ARG A 168 -8.21 1.72 14.68
C ARG A 168 -7.44 0.54 14.09
N GLN A 169 -8.05 -0.64 13.99
CA GLN A 169 -7.45 -1.81 13.34
C GLN A 169 -7.20 -1.54 11.84
N GLY A 170 -8.16 -0.93 11.14
CA GLY A 170 -8.02 -0.52 9.73
C GLY A 170 -6.83 0.42 9.50
N LEU A 171 -6.65 1.44 10.34
CA LEU A 171 -5.49 2.35 10.26
C LEU A 171 -4.16 1.63 10.50
N LEU A 172 -4.11 0.67 11.42
CA LEU A 172 -2.92 -0.15 11.66
C LEU A 172 -2.59 -1.08 10.48
N LEU A 173 -3.60 -1.65 9.83
CA LEU A 173 -3.43 -2.46 8.62
C LEU A 173 -3.00 -1.61 7.42
N GLN A 174 -3.57 -0.41 7.24
CA GLN A 174 -3.17 0.54 6.21
C GLN A 174 -1.70 0.94 6.35
N LYS A 175 -1.23 1.23 7.57
CA LYS A 175 0.18 1.55 7.82
C LYS A 175 1.11 0.38 7.47
N ARG A 176 0.76 -0.86 7.85
CA ARG A 176 1.53 -2.06 7.46
C ARG A 176 1.57 -2.27 5.95
N LEU A 177 0.45 -2.01 5.25
CA LEU A 177 0.38 -2.12 3.81
C LEU A 177 1.32 -1.11 3.14
N GLN A 178 1.36 0.14 3.62
CA GLN A 178 2.34 1.14 3.16
C GLN A 178 3.80 0.69 3.44
N GLU A 179 4.09 0.14 4.61
CA GLU A 179 5.43 -0.37 4.97
C GLU A 179 5.88 -1.50 4.01
N GLU A 180 4.97 -2.41 3.63
CA GLU A 180 5.19 -3.45 2.63
C GLU A 180 5.34 -2.89 1.20
N GLU A 181 4.57 -1.87 0.81
CA GLU A 181 4.73 -1.18 -0.48
C GLU A 181 6.10 -0.47 -0.59
N GLU A 182 6.56 0.16 0.49
CA GLU A 182 7.89 0.77 0.57
C GLU A 182 9.01 -0.28 0.54
N LEU A 183 8.82 -1.46 1.13
CA LEU A 183 9.74 -2.60 1.00
C LEU A 183 9.77 -3.13 -0.43
N LEU A 184 8.61 -3.39 -1.03
CA LEU A 184 8.47 -3.90 -2.40
C LEU A 184 9.06 -2.91 -3.43
N GLY A 185 8.88 -1.61 -3.24
CA GLY A 185 9.53 -0.56 -4.03
C GLY A 185 11.07 -0.59 -3.95
N ARG A 186 11.63 -0.80 -2.75
CA ARG A 186 13.08 -0.99 -2.54
C ARG A 186 13.60 -2.27 -3.20
N PHE A 187 12.88 -3.39 -3.07
CA PHE A 187 13.24 -4.64 -3.74
C PHE A 187 13.20 -4.52 -5.27
N ASN A 188 12.18 -3.87 -5.83
CA ASN A 188 12.08 -3.65 -7.27
C ASN A 188 13.22 -2.78 -7.81
N SER A 189 13.57 -1.69 -7.11
CA SER A 189 14.73 -0.84 -7.45
C SER A 189 16.05 -1.63 -7.44
N SER A 190 16.25 -2.50 -6.44
CA SER A 190 17.42 -3.39 -6.34
C SER A 190 17.46 -4.44 -7.47
N LEU A 191 16.31 -5.01 -7.83
CA LEU A 191 16.18 -5.95 -8.95
C LEU A 191 16.49 -5.26 -10.30
N ILE A 192 16.06 -4.01 -10.48
CA ILE A 192 16.38 -3.19 -11.66
C ILE A 192 17.89 -2.91 -11.73
N SER A 193 18.53 -2.50 -10.62
CA SER A 193 19.99 -2.25 -10.54
C SER A 193 20.79 -3.49 -10.88
N THR A 194 20.55 -4.61 -10.18
CA THR A 194 21.25 -5.88 -10.41
C THR A 194 21.00 -6.44 -11.82
N ARG A 195 19.83 -6.19 -12.42
CA ARG A 195 19.54 -6.52 -13.84
C ARG A 195 20.35 -5.66 -14.81
N GLN A 196 20.59 -4.38 -14.51
CA GLN A 196 21.45 -3.49 -15.30
C GLN A 196 22.93 -3.91 -15.19
N GLU A 197 23.42 -4.22 -13.99
CA GLU A 197 24.76 -4.78 -13.75
C GLU A 197 24.97 -6.09 -14.52
N CYS A 198 24.00 -7.01 -14.43
CA CYS A 198 24.01 -8.25 -15.21
C CYS A 198 23.99 -8.02 -16.73
N HIS A 199 23.45 -6.90 -17.21
CA HIS A 199 23.51 -6.53 -18.62
C HIS A 199 24.88 -5.95 -19.00
N ALA A 200 25.46 -5.08 -18.17
CA ALA A 200 26.81 -4.55 -18.35
C ALA A 200 27.87 -5.68 -18.38
N LEU A 201 27.84 -6.59 -17.41
CA LEU A 201 28.72 -7.77 -17.37
C LEU A 201 28.52 -8.69 -18.59
N LYS A 202 27.28 -8.84 -19.11
CA LYS A 202 27.02 -9.57 -20.36
C LYS A 202 27.60 -8.88 -21.60
N ILE A 203 27.72 -7.55 -21.60
CA ILE A 203 28.42 -6.81 -22.67
C ILE A 203 29.93 -6.99 -22.52
N GLU A 204 30.47 -6.84 -21.31
CA GLU A 204 31.91 -7.01 -21.05
C GLU A 204 32.39 -8.42 -21.42
N ILE A 205 31.66 -9.47 -21.03
CA ILE A 205 31.97 -10.86 -21.41
C ILE A 205 31.99 -11.04 -22.93
N LYS A 206 31.12 -10.36 -23.70
CA LYS A 206 31.16 -10.38 -25.17
C LYS A 206 32.41 -9.67 -25.70
N GLN A 207 32.76 -8.50 -25.17
CA GLN A 207 33.95 -7.75 -25.57
C GLN A 207 35.24 -8.53 -25.25
N LEU A 208 35.34 -9.13 -24.07
CA LEU A 208 36.48 -9.96 -23.66
C LEU A 208 36.63 -11.19 -24.56
N LYS A 209 35.53 -11.88 -24.92
CA LYS A 209 35.57 -12.99 -25.89
C LYS A 209 36.12 -12.57 -27.25
N VAL A 210 35.75 -11.39 -27.75
CA VAL A 210 36.29 -10.84 -29.01
C VAL A 210 37.80 -10.55 -28.86
N LYS A 211 38.23 -9.92 -27.76
CA LYS A 211 39.65 -9.67 -27.47
C LYS A 211 40.47 -10.97 -27.38
N CYS A 212 39.96 -12.00 -26.71
CA CYS A 212 40.61 -13.32 -26.64
C CYS A 212 40.78 -13.94 -28.04
N SER A 213 39.74 -13.96 -28.87
CA SER A 213 39.83 -14.49 -30.24
C SER A 213 40.78 -13.68 -31.14
N GLN A 214 40.92 -12.38 -30.89
CA GLN A 214 41.89 -11.54 -31.59
C GLN A 214 43.34 -11.88 -31.18
N HIS A 215 43.62 -11.95 -29.87
CA HIS A 215 44.95 -12.33 -29.37
C HIS A 215 45.34 -13.77 -29.72
N GLU A 216 44.38 -14.69 -29.83
CA GLU A 216 44.62 -16.05 -30.32
C GLU A 216 45.11 -16.05 -31.79
N LYS A 217 44.48 -15.23 -32.66
CA LYS A 217 44.93 -15.05 -34.06
C LYS A 217 46.31 -14.37 -34.14
N GLU A 218 46.58 -13.40 -33.27
CA GLU A 218 47.87 -12.71 -33.18
C GLU A 218 48.98 -13.65 -32.69
N LYS A 219 48.67 -14.52 -31.72
CA LYS A 219 49.55 -15.59 -31.26
C LYS A 219 49.86 -16.56 -32.41
N LEU A 220 48.86 -17.12 -33.08
CA LEU A 220 49.06 -18.06 -34.21
C LEU A 220 49.90 -17.44 -35.35
N ARG A 221 49.72 -16.14 -35.64
CA ARG A 221 50.57 -15.40 -36.59
C ARG A 221 52.01 -15.24 -36.12
N SER A 222 52.23 -15.13 -34.81
CA SER A 222 53.53 -14.96 -34.18
C SER A 222 54.28 -16.30 -34.09
N ASP A 223 53.58 -17.37 -33.68
CA ASP A 223 54.08 -18.74 -33.65
C ASP A 223 54.53 -19.16 -35.07
N ALA A 224 53.67 -18.99 -36.08
CA ALA A 224 54.01 -19.27 -37.48
C ALA A 224 55.14 -18.37 -38.07
N LYS A 225 55.47 -17.24 -37.41
CA LYS A 225 56.64 -16.42 -37.74
C LYS A 225 57.91 -16.95 -37.05
N LEU A 226 57.80 -17.44 -35.82
CA LEU A 226 58.88 -18.11 -35.11
C LEU A 226 59.29 -19.40 -35.83
N ASP A 227 58.35 -20.23 -36.30
CA ASP A 227 58.63 -21.45 -37.05
C ASP A 227 59.46 -21.15 -38.32
N ARG A 228 59.05 -20.13 -39.10
CA ARG A 228 59.77 -19.67 -40.30
C ARG A 228 61.18 -19.15 -39.98
N LEU A 229 61.38 -18.56 -38.79
CA LEU A 229 62.71 -18.14 -38.33
C LEU A 229 63.54 -19.32 -37.83
N HIS A 230 62.93 -20.32 -37.20
CA HIS A 230 63.60 -21.57 -36.82
C HIS A 230 64.12 -22.34 -38.03
N VAL A 231 63.29 -22.56 -39.06
CA VAL A 231 63.71 -23.22 -40.31
C VAL A 231 64.90 -22.48 -40.94
N LYS A 232 64.84 -21.14 -41.03
CA LYS A 232 65.96 -20.32 -41.52
C LYS A 232 67.21 -20.39 -40.64
N ASN A 233 67.06 -20.54 -39.32
CA ASN A 233 68.18 -20.70 -38.39
C ASN A 233 68.87 -22.06 -38.59
N GLU A 234 68.11 -23.15 -38.70
CA GLU A 234 68.69 -24.47 -39.01
C GLU A 234 69.32 -24.54 -40.41
N GLU A 235 68.72 -23.88 -41.41
CA GLU A 235 69.37 -23.68 -42.73
C GLU A 235 70.72 -22.96 -42.59
N LEU A 236 70.78 -21.87 -41.83
CA LEU A 236 72.00 -21.08 -41.65
C LEU A 236 73.07 -21.85 -40.86
N LYS A 237 72.68 -22.60 -39.82
CA LYS A 237 73.57 -23.53 -39.11
C LYS A 237 74.11 -24.62 -40.04
N SER A 238 73.27 -25.19 -40.90
CA SER A 238 73.68 -26.19 -41.90
C SER A 238 74.69 -25.59 -42.89
N LYS A 239 74.39 -24.40 -43.44
CA LYS A 239 75.30 -23.63 -44.32
C LYS A 239 76.63 -23.29 -43.65
N LEU A 240 76.60 -22.89 -42.37
CA LEU A 240 77.78 -22.59 -41.55
C LEU A 240 78.63 -23.85 -41.28
N ASN A 241 78.00 -24.97 -40.92
CA ASN A 241 78.70 -26.25 -40.73
C ASN A 241 79.34 -26.73 -42.04
N ALA A 242 78.63 -26.60 -43.18
CA ALA A 242 79.16 -26.93 -44.49
C ALA A 242 80.27 -25.97 -44.95
N ALA A 243 80.29 -24.72 -44.50
CA ALA A 243 81.42 -23.80 -44.70
C ALA A 243 82.64 -24.22 -43.85
N LYS A 244 82.43 -24.45 -42.54
CA LYS A 244 83.46 -24.90 -41.60
C LYS A 244 84.12 -26.23 -42.02
N MET A 245 83.35 -27.17 -42.58
CA MET A 245 83.92 -28.40 -43.14
C MET A 245 84.82 -28.13 -44.34
N ARG A 246 84.43 -27.25 -45.26
CA ARG A 246 85.26 -26.82 -46.40
C ARG A 246 86.52 -26.07 -45.96
N GLU A 247 86.44 -25.22 -44.94
CA GLU A 247 87.61 -24.57 -44.32
C GLU A 247 88.57 -25.60 -43.73
N VAL A 248 88.08 -26.59 -42.97
CA VAL A 248 88.88 -27.68 -42.41
C VAL A 248 89.49 -28.55 -43.50
N GLU A 249 88.81 -28.78 -44.62
CA GLU A 249 89.34 -29.49 -45.79
C GLU A 249 90.42 -28.68 -46.52
N ALA A 250 90.21 -27.38 -46.73
CA ALA A 250 91.23 -26.47 -47.27
C ALA A 250 92.46 -26.39 -46.36
N PHE A 251 92.27 -26.35 -45.03
CA PHE A 251 93.38 -26.37 -44.08
C PHE A 251 94.13 -27.72 -44.13
N LYS A 252 93.42 -28.84 -44.30
CA LYS A 252 94.03 -30.17 -44.51
C LYS A 252 94.81 -30.25 -45.83
N THR A 253 94.33 -29.68 -46.94
CA THR A 253 95.06 -29.68 -48.22
C THR A 253 96.28 -28.75 -48.16
N LEU A 254 96.17 -27.55 -47.58
CA LEU A 254 97.31 -26.67 -47.29
C LEU A 254 98.35 -27.37 -46.40
N THR A 255 97.93 -28.05 -45.33
CA THR A 255 98.84 -28.82 -44.46
C THR A 255 99.54 -29.97 -45.21
N ARG A 256 98.84 -30.63 -46.15
CA ARG A 256 99.44 -31.67 -47.01
C ARG A 256 100.44 -31.08 -48.01
N LEU A 257 100.18 -29.90 -48.56
CA LEU A 257 101.09 -29.19 -49.46
C LEU A 257 102.34 -28.69 -48.71
N ALA A 258 102.16 -28.11 -47.51
CA ALA A 258 103.26 -27.74 -46.62
C ALA A 258 104.12 -28.97 -46.26
N LYS A 259 103.51 -30.11 -45.91
CA LYS A 259 104.25 -31.37 -45.67
C LYS A 259 104.97 -31.91 -46.92
N ARG A 260 104.49 -31.64 -48.14
CA ARG A 260 105.21 -31.98 -49.38
C ARG A 260 106.41 -31.08 -49.63
N HIS A 261 106.31 -29.77 -49.34
CA HIS A 261 107.48 -28.88 -49.33
C HIS A 261 108.48 -29.22 -48.22
N SER A 262 108.01 -29.73 -47.07
CA SER A 262 108.85 -30.14 -45.93
C SER A 262 109.74 -31.36 -46.18
N ILE A 263 109.70 -31.98 -47.36
CA ILE A 263 110.70 -32.99 -47.77
C ILE A 263 112.03 -32.31 -48.18
N ASN A 264 112.00 -31.01 -48.51
CA ASN A 264 113.18 -30.20 -48.85
C ASN A 264 113.59 -29.22 -47.73
N SER A 265 113.51 -29.61 -46.45
CA SER A 265 114.31 -28.99 -45.38
C SER A 265 114.58 -29.96 -44.22
N THR A 266 115.78 -29.85 -43.64
CA THR A 266 116.31 -30.74 -42.59
C THR A 266 116.38 -30.05 -41.22
N LYS A 267 115.99 -30.76 -40.15
CA LYS A 267 116.31 -30.56 -38.71
C LYS A 267 116.13 -29.12 -38.14
N ARG A 268 115.37 -28.91 -37.07
CA ARG A 268 115.45 -29.59 -35.76
C ARG A 268 114.12 -29.59 -34.99
N GLU A 269 113.86 -30.74 -34.35
CA GLU A 269 113.71 -31.00 -32.90
C GLU A 269 113.37 -29.89 -31.87
N PRO A 270 112.82 -30.27 -30.68
CA PRO A 270 111.68 -29.56 -30.07
C PRO A 270 111.90 -29.13 -28.60
N GLU A 271 110.84 -28.67 -27.92
CA GLU A 271 110.54 -29.09 -26.53
C GLU A 271 109.07 -28.82 -26.10
N ASN A 272 108.50 -29.78 -25.36
CA ASN A 272 107.66 -29.71 -24.13
C ASN A 272 106.90 -28.39 -23.78
N SER A 273 105.68 -28.36 -23.20
CA SER A 273 104.68 -29.35 -22.71
C SER A 273 103.31 -28.60 -22.59
N THR A 274 102.20 -28.94 -21.90
CA THR A 274 101.66 -29.98 -20.96
C THR A 274 100.15 -30.02 -21.27
N ASP A 275 99.53 -31.11 -21.73
CA ASP A 275 98.96 -32.29 -21.01
C ASP A 275 97.69 -32.02 -20.15
N CYS A 276 96.69 -32.92 -20.30
CA CYS A 276 95.44 -33.08 -19.52
C CYS A 276 94.42 -31.90 -19.45
N SER A 277 93.09 -32.11 -19.33
CA SER A 277 92.25 -33.32 -19.42
C SER A 277 90.81 -32.95 -19.86
N ASN A 278 89.93 -33.95 -20.02
CA ASN A 278 88.51 -33.79 -20.36
C ASN A 278 87.67 -33.30 -19.17
N GLN A 279 86.65 -32.47 -19.40
CA GLN A 279 85.25 -32.89 -19.15
C GLN A 279 84.14 -31.94 -19.67
N LYS A 280 82.93 -32.49 -19.59
CA LYS A 280 81.58 -32.07 -19.98
C LYS A 280 81.09 -30.65 -19.58
N GLU A 281 80.11 -30.22 -20.39
CA GLU A 281 78.83 -29.57 -20.03
C GLU A 281 78.72 -28.07 -19.65
N SER A 282 77.72 -27.45 -20.30
CA SER A 282 76.89 -26.31 -19.88
C SER A 282 77.53 -24.97 -19.47
N SER A 283 77.23 -23.94 -20.25
CA SER A 283 77.09 -22.56 -19.77
C SER A 283 76.02 -21.79 -20.57
N PRO A 284 75.42 -20.71 -20.03
CA PRO A 284 75.28 -20.34 -18.63
C PRO A 284 73.83 -20.54 -18.14
N THR A 285 73.65 -21.03 -16.91
CA THR A 285 72.33 -21.08 -16.26
C THR A 285 71.90 -19.66 -15.88
N ARG A 286 71.18 -18.96 -16.76
CA ARG A 286 70.65 -17.63 -16.46
C ARG A 286 69.53 -17.75 -15.43
N GLU A 287 69.82 -17.39 -14.19
CA GLU A 287 68.85 -17.28 -13.10
C GLU A 287 67.84 -16.14 -13.33
N SER A 288 66.94 -16.33 -14.29
CA SER A 288 65.59 -15.81 -14.13
C SER A 288 64.86 -16.79 -13.22
N ASN A 289 64.82 -16.48 -11.93
CA ASN A 289 63.94 -17.16 -10.99
C ASN A 289 62.49 -16.97 -11.45
N ARG A 290 62.01 -17.88 -12.29
CA ARG A 290 60.58 -18.08 -12.55
C ARG A 290 59.98 -18.47 -11.21
N THR A 291 59.44 -17.48 -10.51
CA THR A 291 58.64 -17.67 -9.32
C THR A 291 57.60 -18.73 -9.65
N PHE A 292 57.77 -19.93 -9.08
CA PHE A 292 56.72 -20.93 -9.06
C PHE A 292 55.60 -20.32 -8.23
N MET A 293 54.68 -19.65 -8.92
CA MET A 293 53.32 -19.45 -8.44
C MET A 293 52.75 -20.85 -8.30
N LYS A 294 53.01 -21.46 -7.14
CA LYS A 294 52.19 -22.52 -6.57
C LYS A 294 50.78 -22.00 -6.71
N PHE A 295 50.01 -22.59 -7.62
CA PHE A 295 48.57 -22.54 -7.49
C PHE A 295 48.28 -23.15 -6.12
N LYS A 296 48.09 -22.27 -5.12
CA LYS A 296 47.24 -22.57 -3.99
C LYS A 296 45.90 -22.91 -4.62
N VAL A 297 45.70 -24.20 -4.86
CA VAL A 297 44.37 -24.77 -4.94
C VAL A 297 43.76 -24.45 -3.58
N HIS A 298 43.12 -23.29 -3.50
CA HIS A 298 42.16 -23.02 -2.45
C HIS A 298 41.11 -24.12 -2.63
N LYS A 299 41.25 -25.17 -1.81
CA LYS A 299 40.12 -26.02 -1.45
C LYS A 299 38.99 -25.05 -1.18
N ARG A 300 37.87 -25.21 -1.88
CA ARG A 300 36.66 -24.44 -1.58
C ARG A 300 36.49 -24.46 -0.05
N PRO A 301 36.22 -23.32 0.62
CA PRO A 301 35.60 -23.44 1.93
C PRO A 301 34.40 -24.36 1.73
N ALA A 302 34.35 -25.47 2.49
CA ALA A 302 33.21 -26.36 2.42
C ALA A 302 31.95 -25.51 2.70
N SER A 303 30.82 -25.86 2.09
CA SER A 303 29.53 -25.21 2.33
C SER A 303 29.03 -25.55 3.74
N GLY A 304 29.71 -25.00 4.74
CA GLY A 304 29.38 -25.09 6.15
C GLY A 304 28.10 -24.31 6.40
N LEU A 305 26.99 -25.04 6.30
CA LEU A 305 25.67 -24.76 6.86
C LEU A 305 25.28 -23.28 6.92
N SER A 306 24.38 -22.89 6.01
CA SER A 306 23.60 -21.66 6.13
C SER A 306 23.02 -21.53 7.54
N LYS A 307 23.56 -20.59 8.32
CA LYS A 307 22.97 -20.11 9.57
C LYS A 307 22.28 -18.77 9.33
N ILE A 308 21.29 -18.80 8.43
CA ILE A 308 20.15 -17.89 8.58
C ILE A 308 19.49 -18.30 9.91
N PRO A 309 19.38 -17.42 10.92
CA PRO A 309 18.59 -17.72 12.09
C PRO A 309 17.13 -17.82 11.66
N TYR A 310 16.51 -18.99 11.86
CA TYR A 310 15.05 -19.10 11.78
C TYR A 310 14.43 -18.16 12.81
N PRO A 311 13.35 -17.43 12.47
CA PRO A 311 12.58 -16.68 13.46
C PRO A 311 11.86 -17.67 14.40
N SER A 312 12.51 -18.01 15.50
CA SER A 312 11.96 -18.87 16.56
C SER A 312 10.83 -18.16 17.29
N GLY A 313 9.60 -18.27 16.79
CA GLY A 313 8.46 -17.52 17.35
C GLY A 313 7.05 -17.88 16.88
N PHE A 314 6.83 -18.98 16.15
CA PHE A 314 5.50 -19.31 15.59
C PHE A 314 4.77 -20.53 16.20
N ASP A 315 5.44 -21.38 16.97
CA ASP A 315 4.84 -22.61 17.53
C ASP A 315 4.07 -22.40 18.87
N SER A 316 3.72 -21.16 19.23
CA SER A 316 3.11 -20.83 20.54
C SER A 316 1.60 -20.52 20.51
N TYR A 317 1.02 -20.25 19.33
CA TYR A 317 -0.34 -19.68 19.23
C TYR A 317 -1.47 -20.63 18.80
N LEU A 318 -1.19 -21.94 18.65
CA LEU A 318 -2.17 -22.94 18.22
C LEU A 318 -2.56 -23.99 19.28
N CYS A 319 -2.29 -23.72 20.56
CA CYS A 319 -2.56 -24.67 21.66
C CYS A 319 -3.49 -24.12 22.77
N GLN A 320 -4.39 -23.17 22.47
CA GLN A 320 -5.27 -22.56 23.48
C GLN A 320 -6.73 -22.35 23.05
N GLN A 321 -7.26 -23.18 22.14
CA GLN A 321 -8.70 -23.26 21.82
C GLN A 321 -9.26 -24.70 21.84
N ILE A 322 -8.72 -25.58 22.68
CA ILE A 322 -9.36 -26.86 23.04
C ILE A 322 -9.34 -27.03 24.57
N LYS A 323 -10.03 -26.12 25.27
CA LYS A 323 -10.60 -26.24 26.64
C LYS A 323 -11.08 -24.87 27.15
N SER A 324 -12.33 -24.54 26.81
CA SER A 324 -13.26 -23.64 27.52
C SER A 324 -14.67 -24.03 27.08
#